data_AF-A0A966SY85-F1
#
_entry.id   AF-A0A966SY85-F1
#
_cell.length_a   1.000
_cell.length_b   1.000
_cell.length_c   1.000
_cell.angle_alpha   90.00
_cell.angle_beta   90.00
_cell.angle_gamma   90.00
#
_symmetry.space_group_name_H-M   'P 1'
#
loop_
_entity.id
_entity.type
_entity.pdbx_description
1 polymer ?
#
loop_
_entity_poly.entity_id
_entity_poly.type
_entity_poly.pdbx_seq_one_letter_code
_entity_poly.pdbx_strand_id
1 'polypeptide(L)'
;VIQGKQAEPSVLAPHLPELQASPHQGERVVQGQRLMQTASDPFLGWGTNPLGHGIYYRQFRDWKGSVDVAQLDADGLKDYGKLCAWTLAKAHARSGDSRAIAAHIGDPKAYGRQLLEPALEHADLAAHDHAQLLQAIASGRISTSEIF
;
A
#
# COMPACT_ATOMS: atom_id res chain seq x y z
N VAL A 1 14.08 -18.41 -0.41
CA VAL A 1 14.45 -17.66 -1.63
C VAL A 1 14.47 -16.17 -1.30
N ILE A 2 15.51 -15.43 -1.70
CA ILE A 2 15.56 -13.96 -1.58
C ILE A 2 15.13 -13.36 -2.92
N GLN A 3 14.28 -12.33 -2.86
CA GLN A 3 13.81 -11.58 -4.02
C GLN A 3 14.33 -10.15 -3.95
N GLY A 4 14.97 -9.69 -5.03
CA GLY A 4 15.23 -8.27 -5.28
C GLY A 4 14.10 -7.65 -6.08
N LYS A 5 13.68 -6.44 -5.71
CA LYS A 5 12.70 -5.64 -6.46
C LYS A 5 13.23 -4.24 -6.71
N GLN A 6 13.05 -3.74 -7.93
CA GLN A 6 13.33 -2.35 -8.25
C GLN A 6 12.34 -1.42 -7.55
N ALA A 7 12.85 -0.37 -6.94
CA ALA A 7 12.07 0.67 -6.31
C ALA A 7 12.13 1.93 -7.18
N GLU A 8 10.98 2.30 -7.72
CA GLU A 8 10.79 3.54 -8.46
C GLU A 8 10.55 4.73 -7.50
N PRO A 9 10.64 5.97 -8.01
CA PRO A 9 10.13 7.14 -7.30
C PRO A 9 8.70 6.92 -6.80
N SER A 10 8.39 7.47 -5.62
CA SER A 10 7.03 7.42 -5.08
C SER A 10 6.07 8.15 -6.01
N VAL A 11 4.88 7.59 -6.25
CA VAL A 11 3.79 8.27 -6.95
C VAL A 11 3.36 9.56 -6.24
N LEU A 12 3.62 9.66 -4.93
CA LEU A 12 3.35 10.87 -4.14
C LEU A 12 4.47 11.92 -4.23
N ALA A 13 5.64 11.58 -4.76
CA ALA A 13 6.79 12.50 -4.78
C ALA A 13 6.48 13.83 -5.50
N PRO A 14 5.78 13.86 -6.66
CA PRO A 14 5.41 15.11 -7.33
C PRO A 14 4.46 16.00 -6.51
N HIS A 15 3.71 15.41 -5.57
CA HIS A 15 2.70 16.10 -4.77
C HIS A 15 3.23 16.58 -3.41
N LEU A 16 4.46 16.22 -3.06
CA LEU A 16 5.08 16.53 -1.78
C LEU A 16 6.49 17.12 -1.98
N PRO A 17 6.61 18.26 -2.71
CA PRO A 17 7.91 18.82 -3.08
C PRO A 17 8.74 19.29 -1.87
N GLU A 18 8.09 19.56 -0.75
CA GLU A 18 8.72 19.98 0.50
C GLU A 18 9.39 18.81 1.24
N LEU A 19 9.00 17.57 0.94
CA LEU A 19 9.65 16.39 1.50
C LEU A 19 10.92 16.12 0.70
N GLN A 20 12.05 16.05 1.41
CA GLN A 20 13.31 15.67 0.78
C GLN A 20 13.15 14.32 0.07
N ALA A 21 13.37 14.32 -1.24
CA ALA A 21 13.41 13.10 -2.01
C ALA A 21 14.52 12.21 -1.43
N SER A 22 14.16 10.99 -1.05
CA SER A 22 15.17 10.02 -0.60
C SER A 22 16.19 9.81 -1.72
N PRO A 23 17.50 9.92 -1.44
CA PRO A 23 18.54 9.78 -2.46
C PRO A 23 18.58 8.36 -3.04
N HIS A 24 17.99 7.38 -2.36
CA HIS A 24 17.95 5.98 -2.80
C HIS A 24 16.55 5.37 -2.59
N GLN A 25 15.84 5.08 -3.69
CA GLN A 25 14.45 4.59 -3.61
C GLN A 25 14.30 3.23 -2.91
N GLY A 26 15.30 2.34 -3.02
CA GLY A 26 15.31 1.10 -2.26
C GLY A 26 15.41 1.33 -0.75
N GLU A 27 16.14 2.37 -0.33
CA GLU A 27 16.29 2.72 1.08
C GLU A 27 14.96 3.26 1.62
N ARG A 28 14.33 4.18 0.87
CA ARG A 28 13.00 4.72 1.20
C ARG A 28 11.99 3.62 1.50
N VAL A 29 11.93 2.59 0.65
CA VAL A 29 10.99 1.47 0.83
C VAL A 29 11.32 0.67 2.10
N VAL A 30 12.60 0.34 2.33
CA VAL A 30 13.02 -0.44 3.49
C VAL A 30 12.79 0.32 4.80
N GLN A 31 13.16 1.61 4.84
CA GLN A 31 12.95 2.45 6.02
C GLN A 31 11.45 2.59 6.32
N GLY A 32 10.61 2.84 5.31
CA GLY A 32 9.16 2.88 5.48
C GLY A 32 8.59 1.58 6.05
N GLN A 33 9.04 0.44 5.54
CA GLN A 33 8.61 -0.87 6.08
C GLN A 33 9.06 -1.06 7.53
N ARG A 34 10.32 -0.75 7.89
CA ARG A 34 10.82 -0.89 9.26
C ARG A 34 10.08 0.01 10.26
N LEU A 35 9.74 1.23 9.84
CA LEU A 35 8.96 2.17 10.64
C LEU A 35 7.53 1.65 10.89
N MET A 36 6.84 1.20 9.83
CA MET A 36 5.43 0.79 9.94
C MET A 36 5.26 -0.62 10.53
N GLN A 37 6.07 -1.60 10.12
CA GLN A 37 5.88 -3.02 10.44
C GLN A 37 6.48 -3.41 11.78
N THR A 38 5.69 -4.04 12.65
CA THR A 38 6.14 -4.41 14.01
C THR A 38 7.19 -5.52 13.97
N ALA A 39 7.06 -6.43 13.01
CA ALA A 39 8.06 -7.44 12.69
C ALA A 39 8.45 -7.25 11.23
N SER A 40 9.71 -6.88 11.00
CA SER A 40 10.28 -6.81 9.66
C SER A 40 10.99 -8.12 9.34
N ASP A 41 11.09 -8.42 8.04
CA ASP A 41 11.88 -9.54 7.55
C ASP A 41 13.38 -9.34 7.91
N PRO A 42 14.05 -10.33 8.54
CA PRO A 42 15.47 -10.25 8.86
C PRO A 42 16.38 -9.97 7.66
N PHE A 43 15.94 -10.35 6.45
CA PHE A 43 16.66 -10.12 5.19
C PHE A 43 16.22 -8.83 4.48
N LEU A 44 15.40 -7.99 5.11
CA LEU A 44 14.98 -6.72 4.53
C LEU A 44 16.17 -5.75 4.45
N GLY A 45 16.65 -5.50 3.24
CA GLY A 45 17.77 -4.62 2.94
C GLY A 45 17.61 -3.92 1.60
N TRP A 46 18.52 -3.00 1.26
CA TRP A 46 18.53 -2.29 -0.02
C TRP A 46 19.92 -2.22 -0.61
N GLY A 47 19.99 -1.90 -1.90
CA GLY A 47 21.23 -1.65 -2.61
C GLY A 47 20.96 -1.14 -4.02
N THR A 48 22.03 -0.95 -4.80
CA THR A 48 21.94 -0.54 -6.21
C THR A 48 22.25 -1.75 -7.09
N ASN A 49 21.42 -2.01 -8.11
CA ASN A 49 21.71 -3.07 -9.07
C ASN A 49 22.83 -2.65 -10.05
N PRO A 50 23.37 -3.57 -10.88
CA PRO A 50 24.41 -3.24 -11.86
C PRO A 50 23.99 -2.22 -12.93
N LEU A 51 22.68 -1.98 -13.11
CA LEU A 51 22.14 -0.96 -14.02
C LEU A 51 22.02 0.42 -13.36
N GLY A 52 22.39 0.56 -12.08
CA GLY A 52 22.31 1.81 -11.35
C GLY A 52 20.95 2.08 -10.69
N HIS A 53 20.00 1.14 -10.76
CA HIS A 53 18.68 1.33 -10.16
C HIS A 53 18.66 0.92 -8.68
N GLY A 54 17.95 1.70 -7.86
CA GLY A 54 17.71 1.36 -6.46
C GLY A 54 16.82 0.13 -6.34
N ILE A 55 17.27 -0.87 -5.59
CA ILE A 55 16.55 -2.11 -5.32
C ILE A 55 16.41 -2.35 -3.82
N TYR A 56 15.38 -3.10 -3.44
CA TYR A 56 15.22 -3.66 -2.09
C TYR A 56 15.09 -5.17 -2.14
N TYR A 57 15.63 -5.83 -1.11
CA TYR A 57 15.66 -7.27 -0.95
C TYR A 57 14.71 -7.70 0.16
N ARG A 58 14.09 -8.86 -0.01
CA ARG A 58 13.26 -9.51 1.00
C ARG A 58 13.24 -11.03 0.79
N GLN A 59 12.97 -11.78 1.83
CA GLN A 59 12.57 -13.17 1.73
C GLN A 59 11.25 -13.28 0.97
N PHE A 60 11.24 -14.13 -0.05
CA PHE A 60 10.01 -14.49 -0.73
C PHE A 60 9.17 -15.36 0.22
N ARG A 61 8.04 -14.82 0.67
CA ARG A 61 7.00 -15.57 1.39
C ARG A 61 5.86 -15.86 0.43
N ASP A 62 5.80 -17.08 -0.07
CA ASP A 62 4.67 -17.56 -0.88
C ASP A 62 3.46 -17.94 0.00
N TRP A 63 3.13 -17.09 0.97
CA TRP A 63 1.87 -17.21 1.68
C TRP A 63 0.84 -16.38 0.93
N LYS A 64 0.23 -17.00 -0.10
CA LYS A 64 -0.93 -16.45 -0.81
C LYS A 64 -2.23 -16.67 -0.02
N GLY A 65 -2.16 -16.57 1.31
CA GLY A 65 -3.34 -16.57 2.17
C GLY A 65 -3.93 -15.16 2.19
N SER A 66 -5.02 -14.96 1.45
CA SER A 66 -5.84 -13.75 1.56
C SER A 66 -7.21 -14.14 2.11
N VAL A 67 -7.87 -13.19 2.77
CA VAL A 67 -9.28 -13.31 3.07
C VAL A 67 -10.04 -13.17 1.75
N ASP A 68 -10.92 -14.13 1.44
CA ASP A 68 -11.86 -14.00 0.34
C ASP A 68 -13.06 -13.18 0.81
N VAL A 69 -13.03 -11.88 0.50
CA VAL A 69 -14.04 -10.92 0.93
C VAL A 69 -15.43 -11.28 0.39
N ALA A 70 -15.52 -11.96 -0.77
CA ALA A 70 -16.79 -12.37 -1.36
C ALA A 70 -17.48 -13.51 -0.58
N GLN A 71 -16.73 -14.22 0.27
CA GLN A 71 -17.26 -15.29 1.13
C GLN A 71 -17.60 -14.81 2.55
N LEU A 72 -17.35 -13.54 2.88
CA LEU A 72 -17.70 -12.99 4.19
C LEU A 72 -19.18 -12.60 4.24
N ASP A 73 -19.83 -12.93 5.36
CA ASP A 73 -21.10 -12.30 5.72
C ASP A 73 -20.88 -10.89 6.30
N ALA A 74 -21.97 -10.23 6.71
CA ALA A 74 -21.91 -8.86 7.20
C ALA A 74 -21.04 -8.71 8.47
N ASP A 75 -21.09 -9.68 9.38
CA ASP A 75 -20.30 -9.65 10.62
C ASP A 75 -18.83 -9.95 10.33
N GLY A 76 -18.54 -10.92 9.47
CA GLY A 76 -17.19 -11.22 8.98
C GLY A 76 -16.56 -10.02 8.27
N LEU A 77 -17.31 -9.32 7.43
CA LEU A 77 -16.84 -8.11 6.75
C LEU A 77 -16.53 -6.99 7.75
N LYS A 78 -17.38 -6.81 8.76
CA LYS A 78 -17.17 -5.83 9.83
C LYS A 78 -15.92 -6.15 10.65
N ASP A 79 -15.70 -7.40 10.99
CA ASP A 79 -14.52 -7.81 11.77
C ASP A 79 -13.23 -7.73 10.94
N TYR A 80 -13.29 -8.09 9.66
CA TYR A 80 -12.18 -7.88 8.74
C TYR A 80 -11.83 -6.38 8.59
N GLY A 81 -12.85 -5.54 8.45
CA GLY A 81 -12.69 -4.08 8.41
C GLY A 81 -12.02 -3.53 9.67
N LYS A 82 -12.39 -4.02 10.86
CA LYS A 82 -11.71 -3.66 12.12
C LYS A 82 -10.24 -4.08 12.07
N LEU A 83 -9.92 -5.30 11.65
CA LEU A 83 -8.53 -5.79 11.59
C LEU A 83 -7.65 -4.89 10.67
N CYS A 84 -8.19 -4.52 9.51
CA CYS A 84 -7.53 -3.59 8.59
C CYS A 84 -7.33 -2.21 9.22
N ALA A 85 -8.38 -1.66 9.84
CA ALA A 85 -8.33 -0.36 10.52
C ALA A 85 -7.29 -0.34 11.64
N TRP A 86 -7.22 -1.39 12.46
CA TRP A 86 -6.21 -1.54 13.52
C TRP A 86 -4.79 -1.59 12.95
N THR A 87 -4.59 -2.31 11.85
CA THR A 87 -3.28 -2.41 11.18
C THR A 87 -2.82 -1.04 10.66
N LEU A 88 -3.72 -0.29 10.02
CA LEU A 88 -3.44 1.08 9.53
C LEU A 88 -3.17 2.04 10.69
N ALA A 89 -4.03 2.06 11.71
CA ALA A 89 -3.86 2.93 12.87
C ALA A 89 -2.51 2.71 13.55
N LYS A 90 -2.10 1.44 13.70
CA LYS A 90 -0.78 1.10 14.25
C LYS A 90 0.37 1.59 13.38
N ALA A 91 0.29 1.41 12.06
CA ALA A 91 1.31 1.89 11.14
C ALA A 91 1.46 3.42 11.23
N HIS A 92 0.35 4.16 11.16
CA HIS A 92 0.33 5.61 11.28
C HIS A 92 0.89 6.11 12.62
N ALA A 93 0.50 5.49 13.72
CA ALA A 93 1.00 5.85 15.05
C ALA A 93 2.52 5.59 15.23
N ARG A 94 3.09 4.63 14.48
CA ARG A 94 4.53 4.32 14.53
C ARG A 94 5.37 5.18 13.60
N SER A 95 4.83 5.59 12.46
CA SER A 95 5.57 6.37 11.46
C SER A 95 5.31 7.87 11.51
N GLY A 96 4.33 8.33 12.30
CA GLY A 96 3.97 9.74 12.44
C GLY A 96 3.74 10.17 13.88
N ASP A 97 3.37 11.44 14.09
CA ASP A 97 3.02 11.95 15.41
C ASP A 97 1.60 11.47 15.79
N SER A 98 1.54 10.42 16.60
CA SER A 98 0.28 9.85 17.07
C SER A 98 -0.64 10.86 17.78
N ARG A 99 -0.09 11.86 18.47
CA ARG A 99 -0.89 12.89 19.16
C ARG A 99 -1.48 13.88 18.16
N ALA A 100 -0.68 14.33 17.20
CA ALA A 100 -1.15 15.22 16.13
C ALA A 100 -2.21 14.53 15.27
N ILE A 101 -2.02 13.25 14.93
CA ILE A 101 -2.99 12.44 14.18
C ILE A 101 -4.31 12.30 14.97
N ALA A 102 -4.24 11.96 16.26
CA ALA A 102 -5.43 11.86 17.11
C ALA A 102 -6.17 13.20 17.23
N ALA A 103 -5.42 14.31 17.38
CA ALA A 103 -6.00 15.64 17.43
C ALA A 103 -6.68 16.04 16.11
N HIS A 104 -6.10 15.65 14.97
CA HIS A 104 -6.69 15.88 13.65
C HIS A 104 -7.99 15.08 13.45
N ILE A 105 -8.03 13.81 13.90
CA ILE A 105 -9.23 12.97 13.82
C ILE A 105 -10.37 13.54 14.68
N GLY A 106 -10.07 14.08 15.86
CA GLY A 106 -11.09 14.68 16.73
C GLY A 106 -12.12 13.65 17.20
N ASP A 107 -13.40 13.82 16.81
CA ASP A 107 -14.45 12.82 17.06
C ASP A 107 -14.39 11.68 16.02
N PRO A 108 -14.02 10.45 16.40
CA PRO A 108 -13.86 9.35 15.46
C PRO A 108 -15.15 8.99 14.69
N LYS A 109 -16.32 9.19 15.31
CA LYS A 109 -17.61 8.89 14.65
C LYS A 109 -17.97 9.94 13.59
N ALA A 110 -17.73 11.22 13.86
CA ALA A 110 -17.86 12.27 12.86
C ALA A 110 -16.86 12.08 11.72
N TYR A 111 -15.59 11.83 12.04
CA TYR A 111 -14.54 11.60 11.05
C TYR A 111 -14.85 10.39 10.14
N GLY A 112 -15.26 9.26 10.74
CA GLY A 112 -15.66 8.08 9.97
C GLY A 112 -16.83 8.32 9.02
N ARG A 113 -17.79 9.19 9.39
CA ARG A 113 -18.88 9.59 8.48
C ARG A 113 -18.38 10.46 7.31
N GLN A 114 -17.41 11.33 7.55
CA GLN A 114 -16.79 12.15 6.50
C GLN A 114 -15.97 11.31 5.52
N LEU A 115 -15.38 10.21 5.98
CA LEU A 115 -14.63 9.29 5.13
C LEU A 115 -15.52 8.36 4.29
N LEU A 116 -16.80 8.21 4.63
CA LEU A 116 -17.69 7.25 3.96
C LEU A 116 -17.90 7.62 2.49
N GLU A 117 -18.22 8.88 2.21
CA GLU A 117 -18.49 9.34 0.85
C GLU A 117 -17.25 9.22 -0.07
N PRO A 118 -16.06 9.71 0.31
CA PRO A 118 -14.84 9.47 -0.46
C PRO A 118 -14.49 7.98 -0.65
N ALA A 119 -14.80 7.13 0.34
CA ALA A 119 -14.56 5.69 0.22
C ALA A 119 -15.47 5.03 -0.83
N LEU A 120 -16.74 5.46 -0.91
CA LEU A 120 -17.68 5.01 -1.93
C LEU A 120 -17.26 5.52 -3.32
N GLU A 121 -16.91 6.80 -3.44
CA GLU A 121 -16.40 7.38 -4.69
C GLU A 121 -15.14 6.65 -5.19
N HIS A 122 -14.23 6.30 -4.27
CA HIS A 122 -13.04 5.54 -4.62
C HIS A 122 -13.37 4.11 -5.08
N ALA A 123 -14.39 3.47 -4.50
CA ALA A 123 -14.85 2.15 -4.93
C ALA A 123 -15.43 2.21 -6.36
N ASP A 124 -16.21 3.25 -6.67
CA ASP A 124 -16.75 3.48 -8.01
C ASP A 124 -15.64 3.76 -9.03
N LEU A 125 -14.64 4.57 -8.65
CA LEU A 125 -13.46 4.83 -9.48
C LEU A 125 -12.69 3.53 -9.77
N ALA A 126 -12.45 2.69 -8.76
CA ALA A 126 -11.76 1.42 -8.94
C ALA A 126 -12.52 0.48 -9.88
N ALA A 127 -13.86 0.43 -9.79
CA ALA A 127 -14.69 -0.34 -10.70
C ALA A 127 -14.62 0.20 -12.14
N HIS A 128 -14.63 1.52 -12.29
CA HIS A 128 -14.49 2.19 -13.58
C HIS A 128 -13.13 1.91 -14.23
N ASP A 129 -12.04 2.09 -13.48
CA ASP A 129 -10.66 1.86 -13.95
C ASP A 129 -10.46 0.40 -14.37
N HIS A 130 -11.01 -0.55 -13.61
CA HIS A 130 -10.99 -1.96 -13.98
C HIS A 130 -11.73 -2.23 -15.30
N ALA A 131 -12.91 -1.63 -15.50
CA ALA A 131 -13.65 -1.75 -16.75
C ALA A 131 -12.86 -1.16 -17.94
N GLN A 132 -12.23 0.00 -17.74
CA GLN A 132 -11.37 0.62 -18.77
C GLN A 132 -10.15 -0.25 -19.11
N LEU A 133 -9.52 -0.85 -18.11
CA LEU A 133 -8.40 -1.78 -18.31
C LEU A 133 -8.83 -2.96 -19.18
N LEU A 134 -9.97 -3.60 -18.86
CA LEU A 134 -10.50 -4.71 -19.66
C LEU A 134 -10.82 -4.29 -21.10
N GLN A 135 -11.39 -3.11 -21.31
CA GLN A 135 -11.64 -2.58 -22.65
C GLN A 135 -10.34 -2.32 -23.42
N ALA A 136 -9.31 -1.79 -22.76
CA ALA A 136 -8.01 -1.54 -23.38
C ALA A 136 -7.28 -2.83 -23.77
N ILE A 137 -7.44 -3.88 -22.98
CA ILE A 137 -6.96 -5.23 -23.33
C ILE A 137 -7.75 -5.77 -24.52
N ALA A 138 -9.09 -5.73 -24.47
CA ALA A 138 -9.95 -6.22 -25.54
C ALA A 138 -9.72 -5.49 -26.87
N SER A 139 -9.40 -4.19 -26.83
CA SER A 139 -9.10 -3.40 -28.02
C SER A 139 -7.64 -3.52 -28.49
N GLY A 140 -6.80 -4.33 -27.82
CA GLY A 140 -5.38 -4.49 -28.14
C GLY A 140 -4.50 -3.26 -27.85
N ARG A 141 -5.01 -2.26 -27.12
CA ARG A 141 -4.23 -1.07 -26.72
C ARG A 141 -3.19 -1.42 -25.65
N ILE A 142 -3.54 -2.35 -24.78
CA ILE A 142 -2.64 -2.93 -23.77
C ILE A 142 -2.43 -4.39 -24.14
N SER A 143 -1.16 -4.78 -24.32
CA SER A 143 -0.81 -6.19 -24.48
C SER A 143 -0.79 -6.88 -23.12
N THR A 144 -1.39 -8.06 -23.06
CA THR A 144 -1.25 -8.97 -21.93
C THR A 144 -0.23 -10.04 -22.30
N SER A 145 0.81 -10.22 -21.48
CA SER A 145 1.70 -11.36 -21.64
C SER A 145 1.12 -12.57 -20.89
N GLU A 146 1.07 -13.74 -21.51
CA GLU A 146 0.88 -15.01 -20.81
C GLU A 146 2.15 -15.30 -19.99
N ILE A 147 2.22 -14.82 -18.75
CA ILE A 147 3.30 -15.19 -17.83
C ILE A 147 2.67 -15.55 -16.49
N PHE A 148 2.53 -16.86 -16.28
CA PHE A 148 2.25 -17.49 -14.98
C PHE A 148 3.56 -17.67 -14.20
#